data_AF-A0A6N2NIC6-F1
#
_entry.id   AF-A0A6N2NIC6-F1
#
_cell.length_a   1.000
_cell.length_b   1.000
_cell.length_c   1.000
_cell.angle_alpha   90.00
_cell.angle_beta   90.00
_cell.angle_gamma   90.00
#
_symmetry.space_group_name_H-M   'P 1'
#
loop_
_entity.id
_entity.type
_entity.pdbx_description
1 polymer ?
#
loop_
_entity_poly.entity_id
_entity_poly.type
_entity_poly.pdbx_seq_one_letter_code
_entity_poly.pdbx_strand_id
1 'polypeptide(L)'
;MVLNGSQSLQSLSFRFIDDGDNFYGKDGVEFVAAALYFPLNPCHITSENVFSLLECIRILLQEKDYSFPDNFRKNVRREWLKTHVGYRTPDNCCLFDSKWGLYLKSTDGPFIDEVFYGSNISSYREELSSIGVTVEVEKACPLLASNLCHHSEFSTIVRIFNFLSKHKWMPESDATRKIWIPDGHENGKWKNVSCTTEDGLFGQQFTFLEEYYEPNLLCFFSTAFNVTSNPSFDSHCKLWKVWETSGYQLSHAQCCAFWECVVSQWSSGGGENSC
;
A
#
# COMPACT_ATOMS: atom_id res chain seq x y z
N MET A 1 -8.07 -33.01 25.13
CA MET A 1 -8.00 -32.23 26.38
C MET A 1 -8.84 -30.98 26.21
N VAL A 2 -9.95 -30.87 26.94
CA VAL A 2 -10.82 -29.69 26.94
C VAL A 2 -10.08 -28.57 27.66
N LEU A 3 -9.80 -27.45 27.00
CA LEU A 3 -9.25 -26.27 27.66
C LEU A 3 -10.33 -25.19 27.74
N ASN A 4 -10.84 -25.02 28.96
CA ASN A 4 -11.72 -23.94 29.35
C ASN A 4 -11.06 -22.58 29.10
N GLY A 5 -11.88 -21.62 28.67
CA GLY A 5 -11.48 -20.24 28.44
C GLY A 5 -10.89 -19.61 29.70
N SER A 6 -9.62 -19.22 29.63
CA SER A 6 -8.94 -18.19 30.44
C SER A 6 -7.41 -18.32 30.43
N GLN A 7 -6.83 -19.36 29.83
CA GLN A 7 -5.37 -19.44 29.63
C GLN A 7 -4.98 -18.97 28.22
N SER A 8 -5.03 -17.66 28.01
CA SER A 8 -4.52 -17.02 26.81
C SER A 8 -2.98 -16.98 26.83
N LEU A 9 -2.37 -17.67 25.85
CA LEU A 9 -1.07 -17.38 25.23
C LEU A 9 0.25 -17.59 26.00
N GLN A 10 0.28 -18.05 27.26
CA GLN A 10 1.57 -18.29 27.94
C GLN A 10 2.27 -19.62 27.62
N SER A 11 1.81 -20.40 26.65
CA SER A 11 2.50 -21.63 26.26
C SER A 11 2.20 -22.02 24.82
N LEU A 12 2.80 -21.31 23.86
CA LEU A 12 3.25 -21.97 22.62
C LEU A 12 4.60 -22.63 22.91
N SER A 13 4.65 -23.50 23.92
CA SER A 13 5.72 -24.50 24.04
C SER A 13 5.28 -25.67 23.17
N PHE A 14 5.66 -25.65 21.89
CA PHE A 14 5.63 -26.86 21.07
C PHE A 14 6.69 -27.80 21.63
N ARG A 15 6.34 -28.61 22.63
CA ARG A 15 7.10 -29.83 22.92
C ARG A 15 6.79 -30.79 21.77
N PHE A 16 7.65 -30.81 20.77
CA PHE A 16 7.77 -31.98 19.91
C PHE A 16 8.14 -33.12 20.84
N ILE A 17 7.21 -34.05 21.05
CA ILE A 17 7.48 -35.27 21.80
C ILE A 17 8.44 -36.07 20.94
N ASP A 18 9.70 -36.09 21.36
CA ASP A 18 10.74 -36.99 20.85
C ASP A 18 10.51 -38.36 21.49
N ASP A 19 9.47 -39.06 21.05
CA ASP A 19 9.28 -40.49 21.34
C ASP A 19 9.31 -41.23 20.00
N GLY A 20 10.53 -41.62 19.62
CA GLY A 20 10.96 -42.94 19.11
C GLY A 20 10.08 -43.86 18.28
N ASP A 21 8.87 -43.49 17.86
CA ASP A 21 7.99 -44.34 17.04
C ASP A 21 7.33 -43.55 15.92
N ASN A 22 7.30 -44.20 14.76
CA ASN A 22 7.05 -43.68 13.41
C ASN A 22 5.58 -43.25 13.16
N PHE A 23 5.04 -42.31 13.93
CA PHE A 23 3.72 -41.70 13.73
C PHE A 23 3.78 -40.31 13.04
N TYR A 24 4.89 -40.02 12.38
CA TYR A 24 5.23 -38.69 11.86
C TYR A 24 4.60 -38.40 10.51
N GLY A 25 4.11 -37.17 10.38
CA GLY A 25 3.92 -36.50 9.09
C GLY A 25 2.66 -35.65 9.07
N LYS A 26 1.49 -36.28 8.99
CA LYS A 26 0.26 -35.58 8.58
C LYS A 26 -0.66 -35.18 9.74
N ASP A 27 -0.94 -36.10 10.67
CA ASP A 27 -1.95 -35.88 11.72
C ASP A 27 -1.50 -34.84 12.77
N GLY A 28 -0.21 -34.82 13.11
CA GLY A 28 0.36 -33.81 14.02
C GLY A 28 0.36 -32.41 13.41
N VAL A 29 0.59 -32.30 12.10
CA VAL A 29 0.54 -31.05 11.35
C VAL A 29 -0.88 -30.52 11.22
N GLU A 30 -1.84 -31.40 10.91
CA GLU A 30 -3.26 -31.06 10.88
C GLU A 30 -3.74 -30.58 12.27
N PHE A 31 -3.23 -31.18 13.34
CA PHE A 31 -3.51 -30.73 14.70
C PHE A 31 -2.95 -29.33 14.99
N VAL A 32 -1.68 -29.05 14.63
CA VAL A 32 -1.08 -27.70 14.77
C VAL A 32 -1.88 -26.67 13.96
N ALA A 33 -2.23 -26.99 12.71
CA ALA A 33 -3.05 -26.15 11.85
C ALA A 33 -4.44 -25.86 12.46
N ALA A 34 -5.08 -26.87 13.04
CA ALA A 34 -6.38 -26.75 13.70
C ALA A 34 -6.31 -25.99 15.04
N ALA A 35 -5.18 -26.05 15.74
CA ALA A 35 -4.98 -25.42 17.04
C ALA A 35 -4.47 -23.97 16.97
N LEU A 36 -4.09 -23.47 15.78
CA LEU A 36 -3.63 -22.10 15.60
C LEU A 36 -4.72 -21.09 15.94
N TYR A 37 -4.51 -20.39 17.04
CA TYR A 37 -5.41 -19.35 17.54
C TYR A 37 -4.67 -18.00 17.58
N PHE A 38 -5.14 -17.07 16.77
CA PHE A 38 -4.72 -15.67 16.85
C PHE A 38 -5.60 -14.93 17.85
N PRO A 39 -5.02 -14.18 18.82
CA PRO A 39 -5.81 -13.36 19.73
C PRO A 39 -6.64 -12.33 18.96
N LEU A 40 -7.79 -11.95 19.52
CA LEU A 40 -8.64 -10.89 18.96
C LEU A 40 -7.92 -9.54 18.92
N ASN A 41 -7.06 -9.27 19.90
CA ASN A 41 -6.19 -8.10 19.92
C ASN A 41 -4.78 -8.51 19.47
N PRO A 42 -4.31 -8.07 18.29
CA PRO A 42 -2.99 -8.44 17.79
C PRO A 42 -1.83 -7.83 18.57
N CYS A 43 -2.08 -6.80 19.41
CA CYS A 43 -1.07 -6.25 20.32
C CYS A 43 -0.55 -7.27 21.35
N HIS A 44 -1.26 -8.38 21.56
CA HIS A 44 -0.83 -9.46 22.47
C HIS A 44 0.10 -10.48 21.78
N ILE A 45 0.34 -10.33 20.47
CA ILE A 45 1.22 -11.21 19.71
C ILE A 45 2.65 -10.71 19.89
N THR A 46 3.49 -11.59 20.43
CA THR A 46 4.93 -11.32 20.64
C THR A 46 5.74 -11.74 19.41
N SER A 47 6.96 -11.23 19.27
CA SER A 47 7.87 -11.66 18.21
C SER A 47 8.20 -13.15 18.34
N GLU A 48 8.33 -13.67 19.56
CA GLU A 48 8.56 -15.10 19.84
C GLU A 48 7.41 -15.98 19.32
N ASN A 49 6.15 -15.54 19.48
CA ASN A 49 5.01 -16.26 18.93
C ASN A 49 5.06 -16.34 17.40
N VAL A 50 5.44 -15.24 16.74
CA VAL A 50 5.58 -15.20 15.28
C VAL A 50 6.73 -16.09 14.81
N PHE A 51 7.89 -16.03 15.46
CA PHE A 51 9.01 -16.91 15.11
C PHE A 51 8.66 -18.39 15.31
N SER A 52 7.94 -18.74 16.39
CA SER A 52 7.47 -20.12 16.60
C SER A 52 6.56 -20.59 15.46
N LEU A 53 5.65 -19.72 14.99
CA LEU A 53 4.79 -20.02 13.85
C LEU A 53 5.60 -20.18 12.55
N LEU A 54 6.55 -19.29 12.29
CA LEU A 54 7.39 -19.36 11.09
C LEU A 54 8.28 -20.61 11.10
N GLU A 55 8.79 -21.03 12.25
CA GLU A 55 9.54 -22.28 12.38
C GLU A 55 8.64 -23.49 12.12
N CYS A 56 7.39 -23.48 12.60
CA CYS A 56 6.41 -24.50 12.22
C CYS A 56 6.23 -24.52 10.70
N ILE A 57 5.97 -23.37 10.07
CA ILE A 57 5.82 -23.26 8.61
C ILE A 57 7.03 -23.83 7.88
N ARG A 58 8.26 -23.52 8.32
CA ARG A 58 9.50 -24.07 7.77
C ARG A 58 9.50 -25.59 7.76
N ILE A 59 9.16 -26.22 8.88
CA ILE A 59 9.07 -27.68 9.00
C ILE A 59 8.01 -28.22 8.03
N LEU A 60 6.85 -27.57 7.93
CA LEU A 60 5.77 -27.99 7.03
C LEU A 60 6.16 -27.91 5.55
N LEU A 61 6.94 -26.91 5.17
CA LEU A 61 7.39 -26.73 3.79
C LEU A 61 8.48 -27.75 3.37
N GLN A 62 9.09 -28.47 4.32
CA GLN A 62 10.03 -29.56 4.00
C GLN A 62 9.31 -30.82 3.50
N GLU A 63 8.02 -30.98 3.83
CA GLU A 63 7.21 -32.09 3.37
C GLU A 63 6.91 -31.95 1.87
N LYS A 64 7.17 -33.03 1.12
CA LYS A 64 6.98 -33.03 -0.33
C LYS A 64 5.48 -32.86 -0.66
N ASP A 65 5.19 -31.96 -1.59
CA ASP A 65 3.84 -31.65 -2.07
C ASP A 65 2.88 -31.16 -0.96
N TYR A 66 3.42 -30.57 0.12
CA TYR A 66 2.60 -30.02 1.20
C TYR A 66 1.77 -28.82 0.75
N SER A 67 0.50 -28.82 1.15
CA SER A 67 -0.41 -27.68 0.98
C SER A 67 -1.07 -27.38 2.32
N PHE A 68 -1.07 -26.11 2.70
CA PHE A 68 -1.75 -25.66 3.91
C PHE A 68 -3.24 -26.00 3.87
N PRO A 69 -3.77 -26.65 4.92
CA PRO A 69 -5.19 -26.84 5.12
C PRO A 69 -5.98 -25.51 5.07
N ASP A 70 -7.26 -25.57 4.66
CA ASP A 70 -8.10 -24.36 4.49
C ASP A 70 -8.30 -23.59 5.80
N ASN A 71 -8.40 -24.29 6.93
CA ASN A 71 -8.49 -23.67 8.25
C ASN A 71 -7.24 -22.85 8.59
N PHE A 72 -6.04 -23.39 8.29
CA PHE A 72 -4.78 -22.67 8.43
C PHE A 72 -4.79 -21.40 7.58
N ARG A 73 -5.10 -21.54 6.29
CA ARG A 73 -5.16 -20.40 5.35
C ARG A 73 -6.12 -19.32 5.83
N LYS A 74 -7.27 -19.71 6.36
CA LYS A 74 -8.26 -18.79 6.94
C LYS A 74 -7.73 -18.09 8.20
N ASN A 75 -7.03 -18.81 9.06
CA ASN A 75 -6.50 -18.27 10.31
C ASN A 75 -5.35 -17.29 10.06
N VAL A 76 -4.43 -17.59 9.15
CA VAL A 76 -3.29 -16.71 8.85
C VAL A 76 -3.69 -15.43 8.11
N ARG A 77 -4.86 -15.38 7.47
CA ARG A 77 -5.44 -14.16 6.84
C ARG A 77 -6.03 -13.15 7.84
N ARG A 78 -5.73 -13.28 9.13
CA ARG A 78 -6.08 -12.28 10.14
C ARG A 78 -5.02 -11.20 10.24
N GLU A 79 -5.36 -10.06 10.81
CA GLU A 79 -4.40 -8.99 11.07
C GLU A 79 -3.57 -9.34 12.31
N TRP A 80 -2.35 -9.84 12.10
CA TRP A 80 -1.47 -10.28 13.18
C TRP A 80 -0.01 -9.93 12.97
N LEU A 81 0.40 -9.64 11.73
CA LEU A 81 1.78 -9.32 11.41
C LEU A 81 2.00 -7.82 11.62
N LYS A 82 2.98 -7.46 12.45
CA LYS A 82 3.28 -6.07 12.77
C LYS A 82 4.07 -5.41 11.64
N THR A 83 3.60 -4.25 11.21
CA THR A 83 4.26 -3.42 10.20
C THR A 83 4.48 -2.00 10.72
N HIS A 84 5.25 -1.19 9.99
CA HIS A 84 5.43 0.22 10.31
C HIS A 84 4.13 1.06 10.22
N VAL A 85 3.03 0.53 9.65
CA VAL A 85 1.71 1.18 9.61
C VAL A 85 0.65 0.47 10.46
N GLY A 86 1.08 -0.39 11.40
CA GLY A 86 0.21 -1.16 12.29
C GLY A 86 0.14 -2.65 11.94
N TYR A 87 -0.78 -3.38 12.58
CA TYR A 87 -0.98 -4.79 12.30
C TYR A 87 -1.74 -4.99 10.98
N ARG A 88 -1.31 -5.97 10.18
CA ARG A 88 -1.87 -6.26 8.86
C ARG A 88 -1.97 -7.77 8.64
N THR A 89 -2.79 -8.15 7.66
CA THR A 89 -2.80 -9.52 7.15
C THR A 89 -1.52 -9.77 6.35
N PRO A 90 -0.99 -11.01 6.30
CA PRO A 90 0.26 -11.30 5.58
C PRO A 90 0.25 -10.85 4.12
N ASP A 91 -0.86 -11.02 3.40
CA ASP A 91 -1.06 -10.58 2.01
C ASP A 91 -1.09 -9.05 1.82
N ASN A 92 -1.19 -8.29 2.91
CA ASN A 92 -1.06 -6.84 2.93
C ASN A 92 0.26 -6.36 3.55
N CYS A 93 1.29 -7.21 3.58
CA CYS A 93 2.62 -6.90 4.13
C CYS A 93 3.72 -7.08 3.09
N CYS A 94 4.81 -6.32 3.27
CA CYS A 94 6.06 -6.49 2.53
C CYS A 94 7.21 -6.87 3.46
N LEU A 95 8.11 -7.74 3.03
CA LEU A 95 9.40 -7.93 3.69
C LEU A 95 10.41 -6.94 3.09
N PHE A 96 10.93 -6.03 3.90
CA PHE A 96 11.94 -5.07 3.44
C PHE A 96 13.28 -5.79 3.23
N ASP A 97 13.99 -5.44 2.15
CA ASP A 97 15.34 -5.93 1.88
C ASP A 97 16.20 -4.82 1.26
N SER A 98 17.50 -5.09 1.08
CA SER A 98 18.45 -4.09 0.58
C SER A 98 18.15 -3.57 -0.83
N LYS A 99 17.44 -4.32 -1.68
CA LYS A 99 17.02 -3.88 -3.01
C LYS A 99 15.97 -2.78 -2.93
N TRP A 100 15.11 -2.82 -1.91
CA TRP A 100 14.11 -1.80 -1.61
C TRP A 100 14.74 -0.53 -1.06
N GLY A 101 15.76 -0.70 -0.20
CA GLY A 101 16.49 0.40 0.44
C GLY A 101 17.17 1.37 -0.53
N LEU A 102 17.33 0.99 -1.80
CA LEU A 102 17.80 1.88 -2.86
C LEU A 102 16.79 2.97 -3.23
N TYR A 103 15.50 2.77 -2.92
CA TYR A 103 14.40 3.63 -3.39
C TYR A 103 13.44 4.06 -2.27
N LEU A 104 13.27 3.21 -1.25
CA LEU A 104 12.29 3.35 -0.19
C LEU A 104 12.96 3.24 1.19
N LYS A 105 12.30 3.78 2.21
CA LYS A 105 12.56 3.47 3.62
C LYS A 105 11.58 2.40 4.10
N SER A 106 11.94 1.68 5.16
CA SER A 106 11.04 0.69 5.78
C SER A 106 9.73 1.32 6.30
N THR A 107 9.71 2.62 6.57
CA THR A 107 8.50 3.34 7.00
C THR A 107 7.59 3.77 5.85
N ASP A 108 8.03 3.65 4.60
CA ASP A 108 7.28 4.18 3.44
C ASP A 108 6.08 3.30 3.05
N GLY A 109 5.97 2.09 3.62
CA GLY A 109 4.94 1.12 3.24
C GLY A 109 4.55 0.18 4.38
N PRO A 110 3.71 -0.83 4.08
CA PRO A 110 3.37 -1.88 5.05
C PRO A 110 4.51 -2.91 5.19
N PHE A 111 5.73 -2.41 5.40
CA PHE A 111 6.87 -3.27 5.64
C PHE A 111 6.84 -3.82 7.06
N ILE A 112 7.18 -5.10 7.20
CA ILE A 112 7.31 -5.79 8.48
C ILE A 112 8.24 -4.98 9.40
N ASP A 113 7.81 -4.78 10.64
CA ASP A 113 8.51 -3.96 11.61
C ASP A 113 9.76 -4.68 12.16
N GLU A 114 10.90 -4.43 11.52
CA GLU A 114 12.19 -5.01 11.92
C GLU A 114 12.66 -4.52 13.30
N VAL A 115 12.14 -3.38 13.81
CA VAL A 115 12.45 -2.94 15.18
C VAL A 115 11.77 -3.88 16.20
N PHE A 116 10.58 -4.37 15.86
CA PHE A 116 9.85 -5.32 16.70
C PHE A 116 10.35 -6.76 16.57
N TYR A 117 10.62 -7.23 15.34
CA TYR A 117 11.04 -8.61 15.11
C TYR A 117 12.55 -8.83 15.16
N GLY A 118 13.35 -7.78 15.00
CA GLY A 118 14.79 -7.89 14.77
C GLY A 118 15.14 -8.38 13.37
N SER A 119 16.43 -8.34 13.02
CA SER A 119 16.94 -8.71 11.68
C SER A 119 16.69 -10.18 11.30
N ASN A 120 16.46 -11.05 12.29
CA ASN A 120 16.24 -12.49 12.07
C ASN A 120 14.98 -12.80 11.25
N ILE A 121 14.01 -11.88 11.21
CA ILE A 121 12.78 -12.06 10.42
C ILE A 121 13.06 -12.25 8.92
N SER A 122 14.14 -11.64 8.42
CA SER A 122 14.58 -11.79 7.03
C SER A 122 15.01 -13.22 6.67
N SER A 123 15.42 -14.02 7.66
CA SER A 123 15.77 -15.44 7.45
C SER A 123 14.56 -16.33 7.17
N TYR A 124 13.35 -15.85 7.45
CA TYR A 124 12.09 -16.56 7.22
C TYR A 124 11.40 -16.15 5.91
N ARG A 125 12.18 -15.75 4.90
CA ARG A 125 11.65 -15.21 3.63
C ARG A 125 10.71 -16.18 2.91
N GLU A 126 11.06 -17.46 2.87
CA GLU A 126 10.27 -18.49 2.16
C GLU A 126 8.95 -18.76 2.89
N GLU A 127 9.01 -18.81 4.22
CA GLU A 127 7.88 -19.03 5.11
C GLU A 127 6.89 -17.87 5.04
N LEU A 128 7.40 -16.63 5.12
CA LEU A 128 6.61 -15.41 4.96
C LEU A 128 5.96 -15.33 3.58
N SER A 129 6.70 -15.67 2.51
CA SER A 129 6.15 -15.73 1.15
C SER A 129 5.04 -16.77 1.03
N SER A 130 5.20 -17.94 1.65
CA SER A 130 4.21 -19.04 1.60
C SER A 130 2.86 -18.68 2.23
N ILE A 131 2.84 -17.73 3.17
CA ILE A 131 1.62 -17.23 3.82
C ILE A 131 1.09 -15.94 3.20
N GLY A 132 1.73 -15.41 2.15
CA GLY A 132 1.25 -14.29 1.34
C GLY A 132 2.03 -12.99 1.46
N VAL A 133 3.07 -12.91 2.29
CA VAL A 133 3.90 -11.70 2.39
C VAL A 133 4.59 -11.42 1.06
N THR A 134 4.52 -10.18 0.60
CA THR A 134 5.24 -9.75 -0.60
C THR A 134 6.72 -9.62 -0.30
N VAL A 135 7.52 -10.50 -0.90
CA VAL A 135 8.97 -10.51 -0.75
C VAL A 135 9.71 -10.09 -2.02
N GLU A 136 9.00 -9.95 -3.15
CA GLU A 136 9.53 -9.45 -4.42
C GLU A 136 9.22 -7.97 -4.63
N VAL A 137 10.25 -7.18 -4.97
CA VAL A 137 10.15 -5.74 -5.23
C VAL A 137 9.12 -5.44 -6.32
N GLU A 138 9.07 -6.27 -7.36
CA GLU A 138 8.21 -6.10 -8.52
C GLU A 138 6.71 -6.22 -8.19
N LYS A 139 6.36 -6.90 -7.09
CA LYS A 139 4.98 -7.13 -6.67
C LYS A 139 4.48 -6.12 -5.65
N ALA A 140 5.30 -5.16 -5.26
CA ALA A 140 5.00 -4.28 -4.14
C ALA A 140 4.11 -3.09 -4.47
N CYS A 141 4.09 -2.69 -5.74
CA CYS A 141 3.44 -1.46 -6.15
C CYS A 141 1.97 -1.36 -5.70
N PRO A 142 1.14 -2.42 -5.78
CA PRO A 142 -0.23 -2.37 -5.26
C PRO A 142 -0.32 -2.08 -3.75
N LEU A 143 0.59 -2.67 -2.95
CA LEU A 143 0.63 -2.47 -1.49
C LEU A 143 1.10 -1.06 -1.12
N LEU A 144 2.10 -0.53 -1.83
CA LEU A 144 2.56 0.84 -1.63
C LEU A 144 1.52 1.87 -2.08
N ALA A 145 0.88 1.65 -3.23
CA ALA A 145 -0.16 2.53 -3.75
C ALA A 145 -1.41 2.56 -2.86
N SER A 146 -1.85 1.42 -2.32
CA SER A 146 -2.98 1.36 -1.39
C SER A 146 -2.67 2.03 -0.05
N ASN A 147 -1.41 2.01 0.40
CA ASN A 147 -0.99 2.70 1.62
C ASN A 147 -0.67 4.19 1.43
N LEU A 148 -0.55 4.67 0.19
CA LEU A 148 -0.11 6.03 -0.13
C LEU A 148 -0.92 7.10 0.62
N CYS A 149 -2.25 6.91 0.71
CA CYS A 149 -3.17 7.85 1.36
C CYS A 149 -3.04 7.95 2.89
N HIS A 150 -2.28 7.05 3.53
CA HIS A 150 -1.98 7.11 4.96
C HIS A 150 -0.79 8.02 5.27
N HIS A 151 -0.06 8.45 4.24
CA HIS A 151 1.06 9.38 4.39
C HIS A 151 0.60 10.83 4.24
N SER A 152 1.22 11.70 5.03
CA SER A 152 1.11 13.15 4.93
C SER A 152 2.45 13.84 4.69
N GLU A 153 3.57 13.12 4.85
CA GLU A 153 4.90 13.67 4.63
C GLU A 153 5.23 13.68 3.13
N PHE A 154 5.45 14.87 2.57
CA PHE A 154 5.73 15.04 1.15
C PHE A 154 6.92 14.20 0.66
N SER A 155 8.01 14.13 1.44
CA SER A 155 9.21 13.38 1.06
C SER A 155 8.93 11.87 0.91
N THR A 156 8.09 11.31 1.78
CA THR A 156 7.68 9.90 1.75
C THR A 156 6.76 9.64 0.56
N ILE A 157 5.82 10.54 0.32
CA ILE A 157 4.91 10.47 -0.85
C ILE A 157 5.70 10.50 -2.16
N VAL A 158 6.67 11.39 -2.29
CA VAL A 158 7.53 11.50 -3.49
C VAL A 158 8.38 10.25 -3.69
N ARG A 159 8.97 9.67 -2.63
CA ARG A 159 9.71 8.40 -2.74
C ARG A 159 8.83 7.28 -3.26
N ILE A 160 7.62 7.14 -2.74
CA ILE A 160 6.68 6.11 -3.18
C ILE A 160 6.27 6.35 -4.64
N PHE A 161 5.92 7.58 -5.02
CA PHE A 161 5.57 7.89 -6.41
C PHE A 161 6.72 7.61 -7.39
N ASN A 162 7.96 7.95 -7.01
CA ASN A 162 9.13 7.62 -7.82
C ASN A 162 9.30 6.11 -7.99
N PHE A 163 9.06 5.34 -6.93
CA PHE A 163 9.05 3.88 -7.00
C PHE A 163 7.96 3.37 -7.96
N LEU A 164 6.72 3.83 -7.81
CA LEU A 164 5.61 3.44 -8.69
C LEU A 164 5.89 3.80 -10.16
N SER A 165 6.42 5.00 -10.42
CA SER A 165 6.82 5.48 -11.74
C SER A 165 7.90 4.60 -12.37
N LYS A 166 8.96 4.28 -11.60
CA LYS A 166 10.04 3.41 -12.05
C LYS A 166 9.53 2.02 -12.47
N HIS A 167 8.56 1.50 -11.74
CA HIS A 167 7.94 0.20 -12.03
C HIS A 167 6.77 0.28 -13.03
N LYS A 168 6.52 1.47 -13.60
CA LYS A 168 5.43 1.74 -14.56
C LYS A 168 4.07 1.26 -14.03
N TRP A 169 3.86 1.38 -12.72
CA TRP A 169 2.63 0.93 -12.09
C TRP A 169 1.45 1.77 -12.55
N MET A 170 0.30 1.14 -12.78
CA MET A 170 -0.93 1.81 -13.18
C MET A 170 -2.05 1.54 -12.16
N PRO A 171 -2.84 2.57 -11.80
CA PRO A 171 -4.02 2.41 -10.96
C PRO A 171 -5.06 1.49 -11.62
N GLU A 172 -5.57 0.54 -10.84
CA GLU A 172 -6.61 -0.40 -11.31
C GLU A 172 -7.97 0.26 -11.53
N SER A 173 -8.26 1.37 -10.83
CA SER A 173 -9.54 2.07 -10.91
C SER A 173 -9.39 3.57 -10.69
N ASP A 174 -10.42 4.34 -11.04
CA ASP A 174 -10.45 5.79 -10.81
C ASP A 174 -10.40 6.16 -9.32
N ALA A 175 -10.92 5.31 -8.43
CA ALA A 175 -10.88 5.55 -6.99
C ALA A 175 -9.44 5.56 -6.43
N THR A 176 -8.52 4.82 -7.08
CA THR A 176 -7.10 4.75 -6.69
C THR A 176 -6.25 5.82 -7.39
N ARG A 177 -6.84 6.62 -8.30
CA ARG A 177 -6.19 7.78 -8.92
C ARG A 177 -6.19 8.99 -7.99
N LYS A 178 -5.38 8.94 -6.93
CA LYS A 178 -5.23 10.06 -5.99
C LYS A 178 -3.83 10.66 -6.07
N ILE A 179 -3.77 11.99 -6.03
CA ILE A 179 -2.53 12.77 -6.02
C ILE A 179 -2.52 13.64 -4.77
N TRP A 180 -1.34 13.79 -4.19
CA TRP A 180 -1.12 14.69 -3.08
C TRP A 180 -0.89 16.10 -3.62
N ILE A 181 -1.68 17.07 -3.15
CA ILE A 181 -1.50 18.48 -3.47
C ILE A 181 -0.92 19.15 -2.22
N PRO A 182 0.36 19.56 -2.24
CA PRO A 182 0.94 20.37 -1.17
C PRO A 182 0.15 21.67 -0.97
N ASP A 183 0.22 22.30 0.20
CA ASP A 183 -0.40 23.61 0.45
C ASP A 183 0.62 24.75 0.55
N GLY A 184 1.86 24.51 0.10
CA GLY A 184 2.98 25.46 0.21
C GLY A 184 3.80 25.32 1.50
N HIS A 185 3.38 24.46 2.44
CA HIS A 185 4.11 24.10 3.65
C HIS A 185 4.40 22.58 3.71
N GLU A 186 4.77 22.03 4.87
CA GLU A 186 4.96 20.58 5.08
C GLU A 186 3.65 19.75 4.98
N ASN A 187 2.52 20.41 4.70
CA ASN A 187 1.19 19.82 4.66
C ASN A 187 0.63 19.75 3.23
N GLY A 188 -0.54 19.15 3.10
CA GLY A 188 -1.22 18.99 1.83
C GLY A 188 -2.48 18.15 1.97
N LYS A 189 -3.10 17.84 0.83
CA LYS A 189 -4.33 17.04 0.78
C LYS A 189 -4.31 16.06 -0.38
N TRP A 190 -4.82 14.86 -0.14
CA TRP A 190 -5.13 13.90 -1.18
C TRP A 190 -6.35 14.35 -1.98
N LYS A 191 -6.20 14.47 -3.30
CA LYS A 191 -7.31 14.72 -4.24
C LYS A 191 -7.41 13.59 -5.24
N ASN A 192 -8.63 13.20 -5.58
CA ASN A 192 -8.86 12.25 -6.66
C ASN A 192 -8.79 12.99 -8.01
N VAL A 193 -8.15 12.37 -9.01
CA VAL A 193 -8.01 12.99 -10.33
C VAL A 193 -9.33 12.97 -11.11
N SER A 194 -10.15 11.94 -10.89
CA SER A 194 -11.44 11.73 -11.56
C SER A 194 -12.61 12.48 -10.90
N CYS A 195 -12.44 13.05 -9.70
CA CYS A 195 -13.52 13.82 -9.08
C CYS A 195 -13.63 15.20 -9.76
N THR A 196 -14.37 15.22 -10.86
CA THR A 196 -15.22 16.34 -11.26
C THR A 196 -16.21 16.59 -10.12
N THR A 197 -15.84 17.35 -9.08
CA THR A 197 -16.87 17.85 -8.16
C THR A 197 -16.43 19.10 -7.39
N GLU A 198 -17.33 20.07 -7.51
CA GLU A 198 -17.62 21.23 -6.65
C GLU A 198 -16.84 22.52 -6.87
N ASP A 199 -15.53 22.48 -7.10
CA ASP A 199 -14.76 23.69 -7.38
C ASP A 199 -14.16 23.62 -8.77
N GLY A 200 -14.56 24.51 -9.69
CA GLY A 200 -14.06 24.63 -11.07
C GLY A 200 -12.56 24.93 -11.21
N LEU A 201 -11.75 24.58 -10.22
CA LEU A 201 -10.34 24.89 -10.06
C LEU A 201 -9.41 23.83 -10.63
N PHE A 202 -9.89 22.88 -11.43
CA PHE A 202 -8.99 21.87 -12.00
C PHE A 202 -7.97 22.48 -12.98
N GLY A 203 -8.33 23.57 -13.66
CA GLY A 203 -7.37 24.37 -14.43
C GLY A 203 -6.24 24.94 -13.56
N GLN A 204 -6.55 25.42 -12.35
CA GLN A 204 -5.55 26.01 -11.44
C GLN A 204 -4.68 24.96 -10.72
N GLN A 205 -5.10 23.69 -10.66
CA GLN A 205 -4.36 22.65 -9.94
C GLN A 205 -3.13 22.10 -10.69
N PHE A 206 -3.09 22.19 -12.02
CA PHE A 206 -1.96 21.70 -12.82
C PHE A 206 -0.74 22.63 -12.76
N THR A 207 -0.97 23.94 -12.87
CA THR A 207 0.09 24.96 -12.77
C THR A 207 0.80 24.92 -11.40
N PHE A 208 0.15 24.34 -10.39
CA PHE A 208 0.73 24.17 -9.06
C PHE A 208 1.60 22.90 -8.94
N LEU A 209 1.27 21.78 -9.59
CA LEU A 209 2.05 20.54 -9.45
C LEU A 209 3.49 20.66 -9.96
N GLU A 210 3.70 21.48 -11.01
CA GLU A 210 5.02 21.80 -11.55
C GLU A 210 5.94 22.51 -10.55
N GLU A 211 5.38 23.18 -9.53
CA GLU A 211 6.15 23.82 -8.47
C GLU A 211 6.71 22.83 -7.45
N TYR A 212 6.13 21.62 -7.34
CA TYR A 212 6.48 20.65 -6.28
C TYR A 212 7.04 19.33 -6.80
N TYR A 213 6.67 18.90 -8.00
CA TYR A 213 7.04 17.61 -8.56
C TYR A 213 8.01 17.72 -9.73
N GLU A 214 8.98 16.82 -9.77
CA GLU A 214 9.93 16.76 -10.88
C GLU A 214 9.26 16.30 -12.20
N PRO A 215 9.79 16.73 -13.37
CA PRO A 215 9.18 16.45 -14.68
C PRO A 215 8.88 14.97 -14.97
N ASN A 216 9.72 14.05 -14.48
CA ASN A 216 9.52 12.61 -14.62
C ASN A 216 8.27 12.13 -13.86
N LEU A 217 7.99 12.69 -12.68
CA LEU A 217 6.78 12.37 -11.93
C LEU A 217 5.54 12.99 -12.56
N LEU A 218 5.65 14.19 -13.12
CA LEU A 218 4.56 14.81 -13.88
C LEU A 218 4.20 13.96 -15.11
N CYS A 219 5.20 13.46 -15.84
CA CYS A 219 4.99 12.53 -16.96
C CYS A 219 4.30 11.23 -16.50
N PHE A 220 4.72 10.69 -15.35
CA PHE A 220 4.04 9.55 -14.73
C PHE A 220 2.59 9.87 -14.36
N PHE A 221 2.31 11.02 -13.75
CA PHE A 221 0.94 11.43 -13.42
C PHE A 221 0.08 11.56 -14.67
N SER A 222 0.60 12.16 -15.73
CA SER A 222 -0.08 12.24 -17.02
C SER A 222 -0.43 10.86 -17.57
N THR A 223 0.54 9.94 -17.57
CA THR A 223 0.38 8.60 -18.15
C THR A 223 -0.51 7.69 -17.32
N ALA A 224 -0.28 7.60 -16.01
CA ALA A 224 -0.93 6.63 -15.13
C ALA A 224 -2.25 7.13 -14.54
N PHE A 225 -2.38 8.44 -14.34
CA PHE A 225 -3.54 9.06 -13.69
C PHE A 225 -4.37 9.91 -14.65
N ASN A 226 -3.98 10.04 -15.92
CA ASN A 226 -4.62 10.87 -16.94
C ASN A 226 -4.67 12.37 -16.56
N VAL A 227 -3.58 12.83 -15.94
CA VAL A 227 -3.40 14.19 -15.43
C VAL A 227 -2.89 15.04 -16.60
N THR A 228 -3.78 15.76 -17.30
CA THR A 228 -3.44 16.61 -18.45
C THR A 228 -2.59 17.84 -18.06
N SER A 229 -1.28 17.82 -18.33
CA SER A 229 -0.32 18.89 -18.04
C SER A 229 -0.68 20.27 -18.62
N ASN A 230 -1.55 20.30 -19.64
CA ASN A 230 -2.20 21.52 -20.10
C ASN A 230 -3.56 21.10 -20.67
N PRO A 231 -4.69 21.32 -19.97
CA PRO A 231 -5.99 20.98 -20.54
C PRO A 231 -6.13 21.81 -21.82
N SER A 232 -6.39 21.15 -22.95
CA SER A 232 -6.67 21.90 -24.18
C SER A 232 -7.85 22.85 -23.93
N PHE A 233 -7.95 23.93 -24.71
CA PHE A 233 -9.12 24.82 -24.66
C PHE A 233 -10.45 24.02 -24.72
N ASP A 234 -10.48 22.96 -25.52
CA ASP A 234 -11.61 22.03 -25.61
C ASP A 234 -11.89 21.28 -24.29
N SER A 235 -10.86 20.94 -23.53
CA SER A 235 -10.99 20.30 -22.21
C SER A 235 -11.58 21.27 -21.19
N HIS A 236 -11.16 22.53 -21.20
CA HIS A 236 -11.79 23.59 -20.39
C HIS A 236 -13.25 23.84 -20.80
N CYS A 237 -13.55 23.85 -22.10
CA CYS A 237 -14.92 23.97 -22.60
C CYS A 237 -15.81 22.80 -22.15
N LYS A 238 -15.29 21.56 -22.16
CA LYS A 238 -16.01 20.39 -21.65
C LYS A 238 -16.29 20.49 -20.16
N LEU A 239 -15.30 20.93 -19.37
CA LEU A 239 -15.47 21.16 -17.93
C LEU A 239 -16.53 22.24 -17.65
N TRP A 240 -16.48 23.36 -18.41
CA TRP A 240 -17.48 24.42 -18.30
C TRP A 240 -18.90 23.92 -18.63
N LYS A 241 -19.06 23.10 -19.66
CA LYS A 241 -20.35 22.49 -20.01
C LYS A 241 -20.87 21.54 -18.93
N VAL A 242 -20.01 20.71 -18.35
CA VAL A 242 -20.38 19.83 -17.23
C VAL A 242 -20.87 20.66 -16.05
N TRP A 243 -20.16 21.75 -15.73
CA TRP A 243 -20.58 22.68 -14.70
C TRP A 243 -21.94 23.35 -15.01
N GLU A 244 -22.13 23.87 -16.23
CA GLU A 244 -23.38 24.53 -16.65
C GLU A 244 -24.59 23.60 -16.48
N THR A 245 -24.39 22.29 -16.73
CA THR A 245 -25.42 21.27 -16.54
C THR A 245 -25.64 20.83 -15.08
N SER A 246 -24.75 21.19 -14.15
CA SER A 246 -24.81 20.77 -12.74
C SER A 246 -25.81 21.58 -11.90
N GLY A 247 -26.27 22.74 -12.39
CA GLY A 247 -27.19 23.63 -11.66
C GLY A 247 -26.55 24.42 -10.51
N TYR A 248 -25.22 24.30 -10.30
CA TYR A 248 -24.47 25.06 -9.31
C TYR A 248 -24.30 26.52 -9.77
N GLN A 249 -24.55 27.52 -8.90
CA GLN A 249 -24.31 28.94 -9.23
C GLN A 249 -22.90 29.36 -8.82
N LEU A 250 -22.08 29.78 -9.80
CA LEU A 250 -20.79 30.42 -9.53
C LEU A 250 -20.98 31.89 -9.21
N SER A 251 -20.20 32.38 -8.25
CA SER A 251 -20.01 33.82 -8.08
C SER A 251 -19.26 34.41 -9.28
N HIS A 252 -19.45 35.70 -9.53
CA HIS A 252 -18.70 36.44 -10.56
C HIS A 252 -17.17 36.28 -10.39
N ALA A 253 -16.67 36.30 -9.15
CA ALA A 253 -15.25 36.13 -8.85
C ALA A 253 -14.73 34.75 -9.27
N GLN A 254 -15.49 33.68 -9.03
CA GLN A 254 -15.11 32.32 -9.44
C GLN A 254 -15.16 32.15 -10.97
N CYS A 255 -16.12 32.79 -11.64
CA CYS A 255 -16.21 32.81 -13.10
C CYS A 255 -15.00 33.51 -13.73
N CYS A 256 -14.64 34.70 -13.22
CA CYS A 256 -13.45 35.43 -13.68
C CYS A 256 -12.18 34.63 -13.45
N ALA A 257 -11.99 34.07 -12.24
CA ALA A 257 -10.81 33.28 -11.90
C ALA A 257 -10.63 32.04 -12.78
N PHE A 258 -11.74 31.41 -13.22
CA PHE A 258 -11.72 30.31 -14.18
C PHE A 258 -11.19 30.78 -15.54
N TRP A 259 -11.80 31.81 -16.13
CA TRP A 259 -11.44 32.24 -17.48
C TRP A 259 -10.09 32.96 -17.55
N GLU A 260 -9.68 33.68 -16.51
CA GLU A 260 -8.32 34.21 -16.38
C GLU A 260 -7.28 33.09 -16.41
N CYS A 261 -7.53 31.99 -15.68
CA CYS A 261 -6.68 30.81 -15.69
C CYS A 261 -6.58 30.17 -17.09
N VAL A 262 -7.71 29.99 -17.79
CA VAL A 262 -7.73 29.44 -19.16
C VAL A 262 -6.92 30.32 -20.13
N VAL A 263 -7.06 31.65 -20.03
CA VAL A 263 -6.34 32.60 -20.89
C VAL A 263 -4.84 32.61 -20.59
N SER A 264 -4.44 32.55 -19.32
CA SER A 264 -3.03 32.46 -18.93
C SER A 264 -2.37 31.16 -19.43
N GLN A 265 -3.08 30.03 -19.35
CA GLN A 265 -2.56 28.73 -19.83
C GLN A 265 -2.45 28.65 -21.35
N TRP A 266 -3.38 29.28 -22.08
CA TRP A 266 -3.27 29.45 -23.54
C TRP A 266 -2.04 30.28 -23.89
N SER A 267 -1.85 31.41 -23.24
CA SER A 267 -0.81 32.39 -23.59
C SER A 267 0.62 31.87 -23.38
N SER A 268 0.80 30.85 -22.53
CA SER A 268 2.09 30.23 -22.22
C SER A 268 2.41 28.97 -23.06
N GLY A 269 1.48 28.46 -23.87
CA GLY A 269 1.58 27.19 -24.59
C GLY A 269 2.33 27.19 -25.94
N GLY A 270 3.09 28.24 -26.26
CA GLY A 270 3.83 28.34 -27.54
C GLY A 270 5.12 27.51 -27.63
N GLY A 271 5.49 26.75 -26.59
CA GLY A 271 6.68 25.90 -26.58
C GLY A 271 6.30 24.43 -26.49
N GLU A 272 6.36 23.73 -27.62
CA GLU A 272 6.31 22.27 -27.67
C GLU A 272 7.48 21.68 -26.86
N ASN A 273 7.18 21.08 -25.71
CA ASN A 273 8.03 20.06 -25.12
C ASN A 273 7.20 18.77 -25.04
N SER A 274 7.36 17.94 -26.06
CA SER A 274 6.83 16.58 -26.11
C SER A 274 7.51 15.71 -25.06
N CYS A 275 6.70 15.02 -24.26
CA CYS A 275 7.13 13.90 -23.42
C CYS A 275 7.62 12.72 -24.27
#